data_AF-A0A433EW23-F1
#
_entry.id   AF-A0A433EW23-F1
#
_cell.length_a   1.000
_cell.length_b   1.000
_cell.length_c   1.000
_cell.angle_alpha   90.00
_cell.angle_beta   90.00
_cell.angle_gamma   90.00
#
_symmetry.space_group_name_H-M   'P 1'
#
loop_
_entity.id
_entity.type
_entity.pdbx_description
1 polymer ?
#
loop_
_entity_poly.entity_id
_entity_poly.type
_entity_poly.pdbx_seq_one_letter_code
_entity_poly.pdbx_strand_id
1 'polypeptide(L)'
;MIIFYDGYCPLCKTEMRHLQKRDKQGALTLVDIQTPEFAAQYPELDWHALNARIHGLLPDGTLITGLDVTHQAWKAVGVGWLYAPLRWPGIRIIADWCYLKFAKHRYTISYLLTGKKRTCDRCVPGDIQQESPSDANAALTKSTAGAEHIKNIESTKGKGGDSGR
;
A
#
# COMPACT_ATOMS: atom_id res chain seq x y z
N MET A 1 -15.20 2.23 10.47
CA MET A 1 -14.08 3.06 10.98
C MET A 1 -12.99 3.12 9.93
N ILE A 2 -12.22 4.20 9.88
CA ILE A 2 -11.08 4.32 8.95
C ILE A 2 -9.81 3.95 9.71
N ILE A 3 -8.92 3.19 9.07
CA ILE A 3 -7.59 2.84 9.61
C ILE A 3 -6.53 3.43 8.69
N PHE A 4 -5.71 4.28 9.27
CA PHE A 4 -4.56 4.87 8.58
C PHE A 4 -3.32 4.06 8.91
N TYR A 5 -2.73 3.44 7.89
CA TYR A 5 -1.62 2.50 8.06
C TYR A 5 -0.44 2.83 7.14
N ASP A 6 0.73 2.31 7.51
CA ASP A 6 1.97 2.44 6.73
C ASP A 6 2.12 1.29 5.72
N GLY A 7 1.95 1.59 4.43
CA GLY A 7 2.17 0.66 3.32
C GLY A 7 3.60 0.16 3.13
N TYR A 8 4.61 0.82 3.70
CA TYR A 8 6.00 0.37 3.60
C TYR A 8 6.40 -0.63 4.69
N CYS A 9 5.57 -0.82 5.70
CA CYS A 9 5.75 -1.80 6.77
C CYS A 9 5.10 -3.15 6.36
N PRO A 10 5.87 -4.22 6.06
CA PRO A 10 5.31 -5.51 5.64
C PRO A 10 4.36 -6.16 6.66
N LEU A 11 4.66 -6.02 7.95
CA LEU A 11 3.83 -6.53 9.04
C LEU A 11 2.49 -5.77 9.10
N CYS A 12 2.54 -4.45 9.02
CA CYS A 12 1.36 -3.59 9.00
C CYS A 12 0.46 -3.94 7.80
N LYS A 13 1.03 -4.09 6.60
CA LYS A 13 0.30 -4.58 5.42
C LYS A 13 -0.32 -5.96 5.62
N THR A 14 0.40 -6.87 6.27
CA THR A 14 -0.09 -8.23 6.52
C THR A 14 -1.28 -8.20 7.49
N GLU A 15 -1.21 -7.38 8.54
CA GLU A 15 -2.34 -7.15 9.45
C GLU A 15 -3.56 -6.59 8.70
N MET A 16 -3.37 -5.56 7.87
CA MET A 16 -4.45 -4.97 7.07
C MET A 16 -5.11 -6.00 6.14
N ARG A 17 -4.34 -6.89 5.50
CA ARG A 17 -4.90 -7.98 4.69
C ARG A 17 -5.72 -8.97 5.53
N HIS A 18 -5.28 -9.27 6.75
CA HIS A 18 -6.02 -10.16 7.64
C HIS A 18 -7.33 -9.55 8.13
N LEU A 19 -7.33 -8.24 8.41
CA LEU A 19 -8.54 -7.47 8.70
C LEU A 19 -9.48 -7.48 7.50
N GLN A 20 -9.01 -7.09 6.32
CA GLN A 20 -9.81 -7.05 5.10
C GLN A 20 -10.43 -8.41 4.75
N LYS A 21 -9.69 -9.52 4.93
CA LYS A 21 -10.19 -10.87 4.68
C LYS A 21 -11.37 -11.24 5.60
N ARG A 22 -11.34 -10.73 6.84
CA ARG A 22 -12.36 -10.99 7.86
C ARG A 22 -13.50 -9.98 7.85
N ASP A 23 -13.28 -8.80 7.31
CA ASP A 23 -14.29 -7.77 7.20
C ASP A 23 -15.35 -8.15 6.15
N LYS A 24 -16.32 -8.98 6.57
CA LYS A 24 -17.43 -9.43 5.73
C LYS A 24 -18.53 -8.39 5.58
N GLN A 25 -18.52 -7.37 6.43
CA GLN A 25 -19.59 -6.38 6.53
C GLN A 25 -19.16 -5.01 6.00
N GLY A 26 -17.90 -4.85 5.58
CA GLY A 26 -17.37 -3.56 5.14
C GLY A 26 -17.28 -2.55 6.28
N ALA A 27 -17.01 -3.02 7.50
CA ALA A 27 -16.92 -2.19 8.69
C ALA A 27 -15.66 -1.33 8.73
N LEU A 28 -14.64 -1.67 7.93
CA LEU A 28 -13.34 -1.03 7.89
C LEU A 28 -13.08 -0.35 6.54
N THR A 29 -12.54 0.86 6.59
CA THR A 29 -11.91 1.53 5.45
C THR A 29 -10.42 1.60 5.72
N LEU A 30 -9.60 1.04 4.83
CA LEU A 30 -8.15 1.00 4.99
C LEU A 30 -7.51 2.06 4.09
N VAL A 31 -6.75 2.98 4.68
CA VAL A 31 -6.12 4.09 3.97
C VAL A 31 -4.60 4.01 4.19
N ASP A 32 -3.88 3.92 3.08
CA ASP A 32 -2.41 3.90 3.08
C ASP A 32 -1.88 5.34 3.07
N ILE A 33 -1.19 5.72 4.16
CA ILE A 33 -0.63 7.07 4.31
C ILE A 33 0.57 7.33 3.40
N GLN A 34 1.11 6.29 2.76
CA GLN A 34 2.25 6.40 1.85
C GLN A 34 1.83 6.73 0.41
N THR A 35 0.53 6.81 0.13
CA THR A 35 0.01 7.16 -1.19
C THR A 35 0.14 8.67 -1.44
N PRO A 36 0.48 9.10 -2.67
CA PRO A 36 0.59 10.53 -2.98
C PRO A 36 -0.76 11.25 -2.86
N GLU A 37 -1.88 10.54 -3.02
CA GLU A 37 -3.22 11.08 -2.88
C GLU A 37 -3.62 11.33 -1.41
N PHE A 38 -2.92 10.73 -0.43
CA PHE A 38 -3.28 10.83 0.98
C PHE A 38 -3.34 12.29 1.47
N ALA A 39 -2.30 13.07 1.16
CA ALA A 39 -2.21 14.47 1.60
C ALA A 39 -3.30 15.36 0.97
N ALA A 40 -3.76 15.03 -0.23
CA ALA A 40 -4.86 15.74 -0.88
C ALA A 40 -6.23 15.36 -0.31
N GLN A 41 -6.42 14.12 0.14
CA GLN A 41 -7.68 13.62 0.69
C GLN A 41 -7.87 13.97 2.17
N TYR A 42 -6.78 14.07 2.94
CA TYR A 42 -6.79 14.33 4.38
C TYR A 42 -5.83 15.47 4.77
N PRO A 43 -6.03 16.70 4.25
CA PRO A 43 -5.12 17.83 4.47
C PRO A 43 -5.02 18.26 5.93
N GLU A 44 -6.01 17.94 6.75
CA GLU A 44 -6.06 18.26 8.18
C GLU A 44 -5.24 17.32 9.06
N LEU A 45 -4.78 16.18 8.52
CA LEU A 45 -4.06 15.16 9.28
C LEU A 45 -2.54 15.31 9.13
N ASP A 46 -1.82 15.38 10.26
CA ASP A 46 -0.35 15.42 10.26
C ASP A 46 0.25 14.06 9.88
N TRP A 47 0.72 13.96 8.63
CA TRP A 47 1.39 12.78 8.12
C TRP A 47 2.50 12.26 9.03
N HIS A 48 3.30 13.13 9.67
CA HIS A 48 4.39 12.68 10.55
C HIS A 48 3.85 11.97 11.79
N ALA A 49 2.75 12.46 12.37
CA ALA A 49 2.06 11.79 13.46
C ALA A 49 1.50 10.42 13.01
N LEU A 50 0.80 10.35 11.88
CA LEU A 50 0.30 9.09 11.32
C LEU A 50 1.41 8.11 10.96
N ASN A 51 2.55 8.63 10.53
CA ASN A 51 3.71 7.82 10.22
C ASN A 51 4.46 7.37 11.49
N ALA A 52 4.30 8.04 12.63
CA ALA A 52 4.93 7.61 13.88
C ALA A 52 4.16 6.46 14.56
N ARG A 53 2.83 6.43 14.44
CA ARG A 53 1.95 5.44 15.11
C ARG A 53 0.74 5.15 14.25
N ILE A 54 0.13 3.98 14.38
CA ILE A 54 -1.14 3.67 13.71
C ILE A 54 -2.25 4.56 14.26
N HIS A 55 -3.11 5.06 13.37
CA HIS A 55 -4.26 5.88 13.72
C HIS A 55 -5.54 5.26 13.17
N GLY A 56 -6.65 5.51 13.85
CA GLY A 56 -7.97 5.11 13.40
C GLY A 56 -8.99 6.20 13.68
N LEU A 57 -9.87 6.45 12.71
CA LEU A 57 -10.98 7.39 12.84
C LEU A 57 -12.27 6.60 13.08
N LEU A 58 -12.87 6.80 14.24
CA LEU A 58 -14.14 6.21 14.60
C LEU A 58 -15.32 6.91 13.88
N PRO A 59 -16.50 6.27 13.79
CA PRO A 59 -17.65 6.86 13.08
C PRO A 59 -18.18 8.17 13.67
N ASP A 60 -17.88 8.45 14.94
CA ASP A 60 -18.22 9.67 15.65
C ASP A 60 -17.19 10.81 15.42
N GLY A 61 -16.16 10.57 14.61
CA GLY A 61 -15.06 11.50 14.35
C GLY A 61 -13.93 11.44 15.37
N THR A 62 -13.98 10.54 16.36
CA THR A 62 -12.90 10.41 17.35
C THR A 62 -11.67 9.75 16.72
N LEU A 63 -10.52 10.42 16.82
CA LEU A 63 -9.23 9.87 16.39
C LEU A 63 -8.56 9.10 17.54
N ILE A 64 -8.38 7.80 17.34
CA ILE A 64 -7.69 6.89 18.27
C ILE A 64 -6.34 6.46 17.70
N THR A 65 -5.42 6.03 18.57
CA THR A 65 -4.04 5.68 18.16
C THR A 65 -3.53 4.40 18.81
N GLY A 66 -2.49 3.82 18.21
CA GLY A 66 -1.78 2.68 18.77
C GLY A 66 -2.64 1.42 18.89
N LEU A 67 -2.46 0.67 19.97
CA LEU A 67 -3.15 -0.60 20.19
C LEU A 67 -4.67 -0.44 20.40
N ASP A 68 -5.16 0.77 20.69
CA ASP A 68 -6.59 1.04 20.73
C ASP A 68 -7.20 0.94 19.32
N VAL A 69 -6.45 1.34 18.27
CA VAL A 69 -6.84 1.14 16.87
C VAL A 69 -6.91 -0.35 16.54
N THR A 70 -5.86 -1.10 16.88
CA THR A 70 -5.80 -2.55 16.65
C THR A 70 -6.98 -3.25 17.32
N HIS A 71 -7.21 -2.98 18.62
CA HIS A 71 -8.33 -3.59 19.34
C HIS A 71 -9.69 -3.26 18.71
N GLN A 72 -9.93 -1.99 18.36
CA GLN A 72 -11.20 -1.57 17.75
C GLN A 72 -11.39 -2.14 16.34
N ALA A 73 -10.33 -2.22 15.54
CA ALA A 73 -10.37 -2.82 14.20
C ALA A 73 -10.73 -4.31 14.27
N TRP A 74 -10.07 -5.07 15.14
CA TRP A 74 -10.35 -6.50 15.31
C TRP A 74 -11.72 -6.76 15.96
N LYS A 75 -12.17 -5.86 16.84
CA LYS A 75 -13.54 -5.86 17.38
C LYS A 75 -14.57 -5.64 16.29
N ALA A 76 -14.35 -4.68 15.38
CA ALA A 76 -15.26 -4.37 14.28
C ALA A 76 -15.45 -5.55 13.32
N VAL A 77 -14.44 -6.41 13.15
CA VAL A 77 -14.52 -7.63 12.30
C VAL A 77 -14.84 -8.91 13.09
N GLY A 78 -15.37 -8.78 14.32
CA GLY A 78 -15.95 -9.90 15.08
C GLY A 78 -14.97 -10.75 15.89
N VAL A 79 -13.71 -10.34 16.03
CA VAL A 79 -12.67 -11.08 16.79
C VAL A 79 -12.02 -10.24 17.88
N GLY A 80 -12.75 -9.23 18.38
CA GLY A 80 -12.28 -8.36 19.46
C GLY A 80 -11.92 -9.11 20.73
N TRP A 81 -12.55 -10.27 21.01
CA TRP A 81 -12.28 -11.08 22.19
C TRP A 81 -10.83 -11.56 22.27
N LEU A 82 -10.18 -11.83 21.14
CA LEU A 82 -8.77 -12.26 21.09
C LEU A 82 -7.83 -11.11 21.47
N TYR A 83 -8.22 -9.88 21.16
CA TYR A 83 -7.43 -8.67 21.39
C TYR A 83 -7.85 -7.91 22.65
N ALA A 84 -8.96 -8.29 23.29
CA ALA A 84 -9.46 -7.68 24.52
C ALA A 84 -8.46 -7.73 25.69
N PRO A 85 -7.69 -8.82 25.92
CA PRO A 85 -6.69 -8.86 26.99
C PRO A 85 -5.63 -7.76 26.89
N LEU A 86 -5.30 -7.28 25.68
CA LEU A 86 -4.34 -6.18 25.51
C LEU A 86 -4.78 -4.89 26.20
N ARG A 87 -6.08 -4.74 26.49
CA ARG A 87 -6.67 -3.51 27.05
C ARG A 87 -7.01 -3.63 28.55
N TRP A 88 -6.68 -4.74 29.20
CA TRP A 88 -6.84 -4.87 30.65
C TRP A 88 -5.87 -3.95 31.40
N PRO A 89 -6.24 -3.37 32.55
CA PRO A 89 -5.49 -2.27 33.19
C PRO A 89 -4.00 -2.57 33.46
N GLY A 90 -3.65 -3.81 33.80
CA GLY A 90 -2.23 -4.21 33.97
C GLY A 90 -1.51 -4.50 32.65
N ILE A 91 -2.16 -5.25 31.76
CA ILE A 91 -1.56 -5.67 30.47
C ILE A 91 -1.39 -4.46 29.54
N ARG A 92 -2.33 -3.51 29.59
CA ARG A 92 -2.33 -2.31 28.75
C ARG A 92 -1.03 -1.53 28.87
N ILE A 93 -0.53 -1.31 30.09
CA ILE A 93 0.69 -0.54 30.33
C ILE A 93 1.88 -1.20 29.62
N ILE A 94 2.02 -2.52 29.78
CA ILE A 94 3.11 -3.29 29.17
C ILE A 94 2.93 -3.34 27.65
N ALA A 95 1.72 -3.60 27.18
CA ALA A 95 1.39 -3.71 25.77
C ALA A 95 1.63 -2.38 25.03
N ASP A 96 1.22 -1.26 25.61
CA ASP A 96 1.42 0.08 25.03
C ASP A 96 2.93 0.42 25.00
N TRP A 97 3.68 0.07 26.05
CA TRP A 97 5.14 0.22 26.04
C TRP A 97 5.81 -0.62 24.94
N CYS A 98 5.45 -1.90 24.83
CA CYS A 98 5.93 -2.79 23.77
C CYS A 98 5.57 -2.24 22.39
N TYR A 99 4.35 -1.72 22.24
CA TYR A 99 3.88 -1.10 21.01
C TYR A 99 4.71 0.13 20.62
N LEU A 100 5.06 1.00 21.57
CA LEU A 100 5.91 2.16 21.28
C LEU A 100 7.30 1.74 20.80
N LYS A 101 7.88 0.69 21.39
CA LYS A 101 9.14 0.10 20.92
C LYS A 101 8.99 -0.52 19.54
N PHE A 102 7.88 -1.22 19.30
CA PHE A 102 7.55 -1.78 18.01
C PHE A 102 7.44 -0.69 16.94
N ALA A 103 6.60 0.34 17.15
CA ALA A 103 6.37 1.42 16.20
C ALA A 103 7.68 2.11 15.80
N LYS A 104 8.57 2.36 16.77
CA LYS A 104 9.90 2.94 16.53
C LYS A 104 10.82 2.04 15.69
N HIS A 105 10.76 0.72 15.87
CA HIS A 105 11.63 -0.24 15.18
C HIS A 105 10.86 -1.10 14.15
N ARG A 106 9.70 -0.61 13.69
CA ARG A 106 8.71 -1.44 12.99
C ARG A 106 9.27 -2.10 11.75
N TYR A 107 10.19 -1.44 11.05
CA TYR A 107 10.79 -2.01 9.85
C TYR A 107 11.77 -3.13 10.16
N THR A 108 12.59 -2.99 11.20
CA THR A 108 13.53 -4.04 11.64
C THR A 108 12.77 -5.25 12.17
N ILE A 109 11.78 -5.01 13.03
CA ILE A 109 10.94 -6.07 13.60
C ILE A 109 10.11 -6.73 12.51
N SER A 110 9.50 -5.96 11.61
CA SER A 110 8.75 -6.50 10.48
C SER A 110 9.65 -7.34 9.58
N TYR A 111 10.87 -6.89 9.28
CA TYR A 111 11.81 -7.69 8.49
C TYR A 111 12.13 -9.02 9.18
N LEU A 112 12.45 -8.98 10.48
CA LEU A 112 12.75 -10.17 11.27
C LEU A 112 11.57 -11.16 11.30
N LEU A 113 10.35 -10.68 11.46
CA LEU A 113 9.16 -11.52 11.59
C LEU A 113 8.60 -12.03 10.25
N THR A 114 8.67 -11.21 9.19
CA THR A 114 8.06 -11.54 7.90
C THR A 114 9.05 -12.02 6.85
N GLY A 115 10.36 -11.85 7.09
CA GLY A 115 11.42 -12.09 6.11
C GLY A 115 11.43 -11.11 4.93
N LYS A 116 10.49 -10.15 4.88
CA LYS A 116 10.31 -9.22 3.77
C LYS A 116 10.95 -7.88 4.10
N LYS A 117 11.79 -7.39 3.18
CA LYS A 117 12.34 -6.03 3.26
C LYS A 117 11.22 -5.01 3.00
N ARG A 118 11.48 -3.78 3.43
CA ARG A 118 10.64 -2.61 3.15
C ARG A 118 10.52 -2.49 1.62
N THR A 119 9.36 -2.09 1.12
CA THR A 119 9.16 -1.89 -0.32
C THR A 119 9.61 -0.50 -0.79
N CYS A 120 10.35 0.25 0.04
CA CYS A 120 11.07 1.45 -0.39
C CYS A 120 12.41 1.60 0.34
N ASP A 121 13.45 1.96 -0.41
CA ASP A 121 14.79 2.19 0.12
C ASP A 121 15.03 3.64 0.55
N ARG A 122 14.20 4.60 0.10
CA ARG A 122 14.28 6.02 0.47
C ARG A 122 12.90 6.68 0.32
N CYS A 123 12.18 6.88 1.42
CA CYS A 123 10.88 7.55 1.40
C CYS A 123 10.93 8.83 2.21
N VAL A 124 10.91 9.96 1.49
CA VAL A 124 10.45 11.27 1.95
C VAL A 124 9.10 11.51 1.25
N PRO A 125 8.04 11.96 1.94
CA PRO A 125 6.80 12.34 1.27
C PRO A 125 7.07 13.53 0.34
N GLY A 126 6.90 13.35 -0.97
CA GLY A 126 7.05 14.41 -1.98
C GLY A 126 7.85 14.04 -3.23
N ASP A 127 8.59 12.94 -3.23
CA ASP A 127 9.33 12.51 -4.42
C ASP A 127 8.43 11.67 -5.34
N ILE A 128 8.13 12.21 -6.53
CA ILE A 128 7.50 11.48 -7.62
C ILE A 128 8.37 10.26 -7.93
N GLN A 129 7.75 9.08 -7.91
CA GLN A 129 8.38 7.81 -8.25
C GLN A 129 9.02 7.90 -9.64
N GLN A 130 10.35 7.88 -9.72
CA GLN A 130 11.01 7.33 -10.91
C GLN A 130 11.07 5.81 -10.73
N GLU A 131 10.38 5.09 -11.62
CA GLU A 131 10.57 3.67 -11.81
C GLU A 131 12.07 3.37 -11.93
N SER A 132 12.59 2.58 -11.00
CA SER A 132 13.92 1.99 -11.12
C SER A 132 13.91 1.04 -12.32
N PRO A 133 14.75 1.26 -13.36
CA PRO A 133 14.82 0.36 -14.49
C PRO A 133 15.73 -0.82 -14.14
N SER A 134 15.24 -1.79 -13.37
CA SER A 134 15.97 -3.06 -13.18
C SER A 134 15.39 -4.25 -13.92
N ASP A 135 14.13 -4.21 -14.37
CA ASP A 135 13.45 -5.42 -14.85
C ASP A 135 13.00 -5.38 -16.33
N ALA A 136 13.32 -4.32 -17.08
CA ALA A 136 12.90 -4.18 -18.49
C ALA A 136 13.83 -4.83 -19.53
N ASN A 137 15.02 -5.31 -19.17
CA ASN A 137 15.97 -5.88 -20.15
C ASN A 137 15.93 -7.42 -20.30
N ALA A 138 14.96 -8.10 -19.69
CA ALA A 138 14.81 -9.55 -19.86
C ALA A 138 13.84 -9.96 -21.00
N ALA A 139 13.14 -9.00 -21.63
CA ALA A 139 12.10 -9.29 -22.63
C ALA A 139 12.47 -8.91 -24.09
N LEU A 140 13.65 -8.35 -24.37
CA LEU A 140 14.07 -7.92 -25.72
C LEU A 140 15.32 -8.63 -26.24
N THR A 141 15.47 -9.94 -25.99
CA THR A 141 16.57 -10.76 -26.56
C THR A 141 16.11 -12.10 -27.14
N LYS A 142 14.85 -12.20 -27.59
CA LYS A 142 14.36 -13.35 -28.34
C LYS A 142 13.45 -12.93 -29.51
N SER A 143 13.98 -12.22 -30.52
CA SER A 143 13.40 -12.25 -31.87
C SER A 143 14.30 -11.60 -32.95
N THR A 144 15.58 -11.94 -33.02
CA THR A 144 16.38 -11.64 -34.22
C THR A 144 17.39 -12.76 -34.46
N ALA A 145 16.91 -13.85 -35.04
CA ALA A 145 17.74 -14.81 -35.76
C ALA A 145 16.84 -15.59 -36.73
N GLY A 146 16.82 -15.20 -38.01
CA GLY A 146 16.23 -16.01 -39.07
C GLY A 146 15.79 -15.23 -40.30
N ALA A 147 16.57 -15.38 -41.39
CA ALA A 147 16.24 -15.13 -42.80
C ALA A 147 16.08 -13.65 -43.22
N GLU A 148 17.05 -13.00 -43.86
CA GLU A 148 17.49 -13.19 -45.26
C GLU A 148 16.35 -13.30 -46.28
N HIS A 149 16.43 -12.44 -47.31
CA HIS A 149 15.83 -12.61 -48.64
C HIS A 149 14.40 -12.08 -48.88
N ILE A 150 14.30 -10.97 -49.64
CA ILE A 150 13.61 -10.84 -50.96
C ILE A 150 13.19 -9.37 -51.18
N LYS A 151 13.81 -8.75 -52.19
CA LYS A 151 13.27 -7.60 -52.94
C LYS A 151 12.12 -8.08 -53.83
N ASN A 152 11.01 -7.32 -53.92
CA ASN A 152 10.31 -6.96 -55.17
C ASN A 152 8.89 -6.40 -54.88
N ILE A 153 8.58 -5.20 -55.39
CA ILE A 153 7.66 -4.90 -56.52
C ILE A 153 6.17 -5.02 -56.15
N GLU A 154 5.48 -3.88 -56.01
CA GLU A 154 4.07 -3.69 -56.39
C GLU A 154 3.96 -2.35 -57.14
N SER A 155 3.66 -2.37 -58.44
CA SER A 155 2.31 -2.45 -59.04
C SER A 155 1.63 -1.07 -59.04
N THR A 156 1.97 -0.20 -59.99
CA THR A 156 1.17 0.10 -61.20
C THR A 156 -0.37 0.08 -61.07
N LYS A 157 -0.95 1.22 -61.47
CA LYS A 157 -2.21 1.39 -62.25
C LYS A 157 -3.50 1.78 -61.52
N GLY A 158 -3.74 3.10 -61.48
CA GLY A 158 -4.68 3.78 -62.39
C GLY A 158 -6.20 3.56 -62.26
N LYS A 159 -6.92 4.65 -61.91
CA LYS A 159 -8.30 5.05 -62.28
C LYS A 159 -8.49 6.47 -61.67
N GLY A 160 -8.94 7.54 -62.33
CA GLY A 160 -9.71 7.73 -63.56
C GLY A 160 -11.04 8.41 -63.22
N GLY A 161 -11.24 9.67 -63.65
CA GLY A 161 -12.50 10.44 -63.62
C GLY A 161 -12.47 11.66 -62.68
N ASP A 162 -13.06 12.82 -62.98
CA ASP A 162 -13.81 13.37 -64.11
C ASP A 162 -13.92 14.90 -63.83
N SER A 163 -13.78 15.76 -64.84
CA SER A 163 -13.88 17.22 -64.70
C SER A 163 -14.95 17.73 -65.66
N GLY A 164 -16.08 18.14 -65.09
CA GLY A 164 -17.22 18.71 -65.77
C GLY A 164 -16.99 20.19 -66.12
N ARG A 165 -17.14 20.44 -67.42
CA ARG A 165 -17.69 21.59 -68.14
C ARG A 165 -18.24 22.78 -67.35
#